data_AF-A0A842RJM0-F1
#
_entry.id   AF-A0A842RJM0-F1
#
_cell.length_a   1.000
_cell.length_b   1.000
_cell.length_c   1.000
_cell.angle_alpha   90.00
_cell.angle_beta   90.00
_cell.angle_gamma   90.00
#
_symmetry.space_group_name_H-M   'P 1'
#
loop_
_entity.id
_entity.type
_entity.pdbx_description
1 polymer ?
#
loop_
_entity_poly.entity_id
_entity_poly.type
_entity_poly.pdbx_seq_one_letter_code
_entity_poly.pdbx_strand_id
1 'polypeptide(L)'
;MIDISDPTNATEVGQFDDGGWVLDVFVSGDYAFLADEDDGLEILKIGYDTDGDGLTDEEESTYGTDPNDEDSDDDGLLDGEEVNTHETDPTDDDSDDDTYTDGEEIDAGIDPNDGQDYPAETTTPLRPRPHQKQPPRCLFL
;
A
#
# COMPACT_ATOMS: atom_id res chain seq x y z
N MET A 1 4.24 24.49 -14.57
CA MET A 1 3.69 23.57 -13.57
C MET A 1 2.28 24.02 -13.35
N ILE A 2 1.35 23.34 -13.99
CA ILE A 2 -0.08 23.48 -13.78
C ILE A 2 -0.46 22.19 -13.08
N ASP A 3 -0.94 22.30 -11.86
CA ASP A 3 -1.63 21.26 -11.11
C ASP A 3 -2.90 20.90 -11.88
N ILE A 4 -2.96 19.69 -12.40
CA ILE A 4 -4.05 19.15 -13.21
C ILE A 4 -4.86 18.10 -12.44
N SER A 5 -4.75 18.06 -11.11
CA SER A 5 -5.50 17.14 -10.24
C SER A 5 -7.03 17.27 -10.37
N ASP A 6 -7.53 18.41 -10.87
CA ASP A 6 -8.93 18.62 -11.24
C ASP A 6 -9.04 19.12 -12.70
N PRO A 7 -9.58 18.34 -13.66
CA PRO A 7 -9.71 18.78 -15.06
C PRO A 7 -10.71 19.94 -15.24
N THR A 8 -11.50 20.26 -14.21
CA THR A 8 -12.38 21.43 -14.18
C THR A 8 -11.78 22.63 -13.46
N ASN A 9 -10.64 22.47 -12.78
CA ASN A 9 -10.04 23.52 -11.97
C ASN A 9 -8.51 23.38 -11.80
N ALA A 10 -7.80 23.29 -12.92
CA ALA A 10 -6.34 23.19 -12.94
C ALA A 10 -5.65 24.49 -12.43
N THR A 11 -4.68 24.36 -11.52
CA THR A 11 -4.05 25.49 -10.82
C THR A 11 -2.54 25.59 -11.12
N GLU A 12 -2.04 26.73 -11.60
CA GLU A 12 -0.61 26.89 -11.92
C GLU A 12 0.32 26.95 -10.69
N VAL A 13 1.14 25.90 -10.49
CA VAL A 13 2.24 25.76 -9.49
C VAL A 13 3.57 26.40 -9.94
N GLY A 14 3.76 26.72 -11.24
CA GLY A 14 4.85 27.59 -11.75
C GLY A 14 5.51 27.19 -13.07
N GLN A 15 5.80 28.13 -13.98
CA GLN A 15 6.45 27.88 -15.29
C GLN A 15 7.98 27.83 -15.22
N PHE A 16 8.59 26.84 -15.89
CA PHE A 16 9.96 26.94 -16.39
C PHE A 16 9.85 27.22 -17.89
N ASP A 17 10.29 28.41 -18.30
CA ASP A 17 10.43 28.81 -19.70
C ASP A 17 11.92 28.64 -20.03
N ASP A 18 12.26 27.47 -20.55
CA ASP A 18 13.60 27.17 -21.10
C ASP A 18 13.77 27.73 -22.52
N GLY A 19 12.68 28.14 -23.17
CA GLY A 19 12.66 28.83 -24.45
C GLY A 19 11.90 28.11 -25.57
N GLY A 20 11.15 27.03 -25.27
CA GLY A 20 10.44 26.21 -26.25
C GLY A 20 8.91 26.20 -26.14
N TRP A 21 8.24 25.66 -27.17
CA TRP A 21 6.81 25.30 -27.12
C TRP A 21 6.72 23.79 -26.91
N VAL A 22 6.10 23.34 -25.82
CA VAL A 22 5.80 21.92 -25.63
C VAL A 22 4.89 21.44 -26.77
N LEU A 23 5.36 20.44 -27.53
CA LEU A 23 4.66 19.89 -28.68
C LEU A 23 3.60 18.86 -28.28
N ASP A 24 3.92 18.01 -27.29
CA ASP A 24 3.02 16.98 -26.79
C ASP A 24 3.36 16.61 -25.34
N VAL A 25 2.36 16.14 -24.60
CA VAL A 25 2.50 15.60 -23.25
C VAL A 25 1.92 14.19 -23.22
N PHE A 26 2.71 13.25 -22.72
CA PHE A 26 2.29 11.86 -22.53
C PHE A 26 2.47 11.48 -21.07
N VAL A 27 1.51 10.78 -20.47
CA VAL A 27 1.58 10.32 -19.09
C VAL A 27 1.56 8.80 -19.06
N SER A 28 2.48 8.19 -18.31
CA SER A 28 2.55 6.75 -18.08
C SER A 28 2.99 6.46 -16.65
N GLY A 29 2.07 5.95 -15.84
CA GLY A 29 2.26 5.79 -14.40
C GLY A 29 2.62 7.15 -13.76
N ASP A 30 3.61 7.13 -12.88
CA ASP A 30 4.12 8.34 -12.20
C ASP A 30 4.93 9.26 -13.10
N TYR A 31 5.04 9.01 -14.40
CA TYR A 31 5.92 9.79 -15.26
C TYR A 31 5.13 10.55 -16.32
N ALA A 32 5.36 11.86 -16.39
CA ALA A 32 4.96 12.70 -17.52
C ALA A 32 6.16 12.93 -18.44
N PHE A 33 5.95 12.71 -19.73
CA PHE A 33 6.91 12.82 -20.82
C PHE A 33 6.54 14.05 -21.64
N LEU A 34 7.46 15.00 -21.74
CA LEU A 34 7.30 16.27 -22.45
C LEU A 34 8.26 16.29 -23.63
N ALA A 35 7.76 16.52 -24.84
CA ALA A 35 8.60 16.72 -26.00
C ALA A 35 8.65 18.21 -26.37
N ASP A 36 9.86 18.78 -26.40
CA ASP A 36 10.15 20.12 -26.92
C ASP A 36 10.89 20.05 -28.28
N GLU A 37 10.67 21.07 -29.11
CA GLU A 37 11.24 21.21 -30.45
C GLU A 37 12.76 21.48 -30.41
N ASP A 38 13.24 22.22 -29.40
CA ASP A 38 14.63 22.69 -29.33
C ASP A 38 15.50 21.90 -28.33
N ASP A 39 14.96 21.50 -27.17
CA ASP A 39 15.73 20.86 -26.08
C ASP A 39 15.48 19.34 -25.88
N GLY A 40 14.46 18.74 -26.53
CA GLY A 40 14.28 17.28 -26.61
C GLY A 40 13.18 16.70 -25.72
N LEU A 41 13.44 15.56 -25.05
CA LEU A 41 12.46 14.84 -24.21
C LEU A 41 12.78 15.06 -22.72
N GLU A 42 11.82 15.60 -21.99
CA GLU A 42 11.88 15.75 -20.53
C GLU A 42 10.93 14.76 -19.83
N ILE A 43 11.36 14.22 -18.69
CA ILE A 43 10.60 13.23 -17.91
C ILE A 43 10.43 13.79 -16.50
N LEU A 44 9.17 13.97 -16.09
CA LEU A 44 8.76 14.48 -14.77
C LEU A 44 8.12 13.35 -13.97
N LYS A 45 8.54 13.16 -12.71
CA LYS A 45 7.78 12.33 -11.75
C LYS A 45 6.60 13.15 -11.22
N ILE A 46 5.38 12.62 -11.32
CA ILE A 46 4.11 13.28 -10.96
C ILE A 46 3.41 12.66 -9.76
N GLY A 47 3.77 11.42 -9.36
CA GLY A 47 3.35 10.80 -8.10
C GLY A 47 4.52 10.79 -7.12
N TYR A 48 4.38 11.48 -5.99
CA TYR A 48 5.30 11.37 -4.87
C TYR A 48 4.93 10.14 -4.05
N ASP A 49 5.96 9.53 -3.47
CA ASP A 49 5.90 8.39 -2.56
C ASP A 49 6.83 8.86 -1.44
N THR A 50 6.23 9.36 -0.37
CA THR A 50 6.90 10.25 0.59
C THR A 50 7.68 9.48 1.63
N ASP A 51 7.21 8.31 2.06
CA ASP A 51 7.88 7.38 2.98
C ASP A 51 8.64 6.26 2.24
N GLY A 52 8.30 5.93 1.00
CA GLY A 52 9.04 4.99 0.17
C GLY A 52 8.58 3.54 0.27
N ASP A 53 7.33 3.31 0.68
CA ASP A 53 6.73 1.99 0.94
C ASP A 53 6.29 1.26 -0.35
N GLY A 54 6.12 2.01 -1.44
CA GLY A 54 5.68 1.51 -2.74
C GLY A 54 4.28 1.96 -3.18
N LEU A 55 3.59 2.79 -2.38
CA LEU A 55 2.39 3.54 -2.78
C LEU A 55 2.74 5.01 -3.02
N THR A 56 2.02 5.64 -3.93
CA THR A 56 2.09 7.10 -4.06
C THR A 56 1.17 7.79 -3.05
N ASP A 57 1.49 9.03 -2.65
CA ASP A 57 0.65 9.83 -1.74
C ASP A 57 -0.84 9.91 -2.18
N GLU A 58 -1.11 9.78 -3.49
CA GLU A 58 -2.47 9.72 -4.06
C GLU A 58 -3.14 8.35 -3.86
N GLU A 59 -2.38 7.26 -4.04
CA GLU A 59 -2.84 5.89 -3.76
C GLU A 59 -3.10 5.74 -2.27
N GLU A 60 -2.22 6.23 -1.42
CA GLU A 60 -2.37 6.23 0.04
C GLU A 60 -3.63 6.96 0.49
N SER A 61 -3.92 8.13 -0.11
CA SER A 61 -5.20 8.81 0.13
C SER A 61 -6.42 7.98 -0.29
N THR A 62 -6.27 7.00 -1.18
CA THR A 62 -7.35 6.10 -1.62
C THR A 62 -7.51 4.92 -0.67
N TYR A 63 -6.41 4.38 -0.15
CA TYR A 63 -6.39 3.28 0.83
C TYR A 63 -6.68 3.77 2.26
N GLY A 64 -6.48 5.05 2.55
CA GLY A 64 -6.72 5.65 3.87
C GLY A 64 -5.51 5.63 4.80
N THR A 65 -4.31 5.38 4.25
CA THR A 65 -3.02 5.35 4.93
C THR A 65 -2.42 6.76 5.09
N ASP A 66 -1.33 6.91 5.87
CA ASP A 66 -0.62 8.18 6.04
C ASP A 66 0.60 8.27 5.12
N PRO A 67 0.70 9.26 4.21
CA PRO A 67 1.83 9.46 3.30
C PRO A 67 3.13 9.87 3.97
N ASN A 68 3.33 9.60 5.24
CA ASN A 68 4.60 9.79 5.94
C ASN A 68 4.88 8.60 6.88
N ASP A 69 4.12 7.52 6.74
CA ASP A 69 4.15 6.34 7.60
C ASP A 69 4.08 5.09 6.73
N GLU A 70 5.19 4.36 6.66
CA GLU A 70 5.35 3.23 5.73
C GLU A 70 4.53 1.97 6.11
N ASP A 71 3.91 1.98 7.28
CA ASP A 71 3.18 0.87 7.94
C ASP A 71 2.09 1.51 8.83
N SER A 72 0.91 1.72 8.26
CA SER A 72 -0.15 2.57 8.83
C SER A 72 -0.88 1.96 10.01
N ASP A 73 -0.88 0.63 10.15
CA ASP A 73 -1.49 -0.09 11.27
C ASP A 73 -0.47 -0.69 12.26
N ASP A 74 0.83 -0.46 12.02
CA ASP A 74 1.96 -0.84 12.87
C ASP A 74 2.10 -2.36 13.07
N ASP A 75 1.69 -3.17 12.10
CA ASP A 75 1.67 -4.63 12.21
C ASP A 75 2.99 -5.30 11.77
N GLY A 76 3.87 -4.52 11.11
CA GLY A 76 5.17 -4.93 10.60
C GLY A 76 5.21 -5.27 9.10
N LEU A 77 4.11 -5.10 8.38
CA LEU A 77 3.97 -5.19 6.93
C LEU A 77 3.82 -3.76 6.36
N LEU A 78 4.44 -3.47 5.22
CA LEU A 78 4.36 -2.12 4.64
C LEU A 78 3.04 -1.96 3.88
N ASP A 79 2.42 -0.77 3.91
CA ASP A 79 1.13 -0.52 3.24
C ASP A 79 1.19 -0.91 1.75
N GLY A 80 2.29 -0.56 1.08
CA GLY A 80 2.55 -0.95 -0.30
C GLY A 80 2.78 -2.44 -0.51
N GLU A 81 3.32 -3.17 0.46
CA GLU A 81 3.46 -4.63 0.37
C GLU A 81 2.10 -5.32 0.49
N GLU A 82 1.28 -4.88 1.44
CA GLU A 82 -0.09 -5.34 1.66
C GLU A 82 -0.95 -5.20 0.41
N VAL A 83 -1.03 -3.99 -0.13
CA VAL A 83 -1.84 -3.68 -1.29
C VAL A 83 -1.36 -4.43 -2.55
N ASN A 84 -0.04 -4.48 -2.78
CA ASN A 84 0.50 -4.98 -4.06
C ASN A 84 0.76 -6.49 -4.07
N THR A 85 0.94 -7.12 -2.91
CA THR A 85 1.43 -8.50 -2.80
C THR A 85 0.48 -9.42 -2.05
N HIS A 86 0.01 -9.01 -0.88
CA HIS A 86 -0.73 -9.89 0.04
C HIS A 86 -2.24 -9.73 -0.06
N GLU A 87 -2.72 -8.65 -0.69
CA GLU A 87 -4.14 -8.33 -0.85
C GLU A 87 -4.87 -8.16 0.51
N THR A 88 -4.15 -7.71 1.55
CA THR A 88 -4.65 -7.35 2.90
C THR A 88 -5.11 -5.87 2.95
N ASP A 89 -5.71 -5.44 4.07
CA ASP A 89 -6.13 -4.06 4.30
C ASP A 89 -5.05 -3.29 5.10
N PRO A 90 -4.36 -2.30 4.51
CA PRO A 90 -3.24 -1.60 5.15
C PRO A 90 -3.62 -0.66 6.30
N THR A 91 -4.84 -0.79 6.81
CA THR A 91 -5.35 -0.03 7.93
C THR A 91 -5.96 -0.91 9.02
N ASP A 92 -5.80 -2.24 8.89
CA ASP A 92 -6.39 -3.25 9.75
C ASP A 92 -5.36 -4.34 10.04
N ASP A 93 -4.84 -4.34 11.28
CA ASP A 93 -3.72 -5.19 11.71
C ASP A 93 -4.00 -6.70 11.69
N ASP A 94 -5.19 -7.17 11.31
CA ASP A 94 -5.68 -8.56 11.35
C ASP A 94 -6.80 -8.71 10.30
N SER A 95 -6.44 -8.80 9.02
CA SER A 95 -7.36 -8.70 7.87
C SER A 95 -8.48 -9.74 7.86
N ASP A 96 -8.26 -10.90 8.50
CA ASP A 96 -9.22 -11.99 8.56
C ASP A 96 -9.88 -12.23 9.94
N ASP A 97 -9.61 -11.34 10.91
CA ASP A 97 -10.15 -11.31 12.26
C ASP A 97 -9.87 -12.59 13.09
N ASP A 98 -8.75 -13.29 12.86
CA ASP A 98 -8.43 -14.57 13.50
C ASP A 98 -7.51 -14.48 14.72
N THR A 99 -7.05 -13.28 15.08
CA THR A 99 -6.14 -12.92 16.17
C THR A 99 -4.64 -13.07 15.90
N TYR A 100 -4.19 -13.27 14.69
CA TYR A 100 -2.80 -13.04 14.30
C TYR A 100 -2.74 -11.79 13.42
N THR A 101 -1.64 -11.04 13.49
CA THR A 101 -1.50 -9.90 12.58
C THR A 101 -1.02 -10.36 11.21
N ASP A 102 -1.34 -9.63 10.15
CA ASP A 102 -0.96 -10.00 8.78
C ASP A 102 0.58 -10.18 8.70
N GLY A 103 1.33 -9.28 9.33
CA GLY A 103 2.78 -9.38 9.51
C GLY A 103 3.24 -10.65 10.26
N GLU A 104 2.56 -11.04 11.35
CA GLU A 104 2.85 -12.30 12.07
C GLU A 104 2.62 -13.53 11.19
N GLU A 105 1.58 -13.49 10.36
CA GLU A 105 1.16 -14.56 9.47
C GLU A 105 2.13 -14.73 8.30
N ILE A 106 2.52 -13.63 7.66
CA ILE A 106 3.54 -13.62 6.61
C ILE A 106 4.90 -14.14 7.13
N ASP A 107 5.32 -13.72 8.33
CA ASP A 107 6.54 -14.22 8.98
C ASP A 107 6.49 -15.73 9.28
N ALA A 108 5.30 -16.25 9.58
CA ALA A 108 5.05 -17.67 9.79
C ALA A 108 4.87 -18.46 8.48
N GLY A 109 4.70 -17.78 7.35
CA GLY A 109 4.47 -18.36 6.03
C GLY A 109 3.09 -19.00 5.86
N ILE A 110 2.09 -18.41 6.51
CA ILE A 110 0.65 -18.73 6.41
C ILE A 110 -0.07 -17.63 5.63
N ASP A 111 -1.34 -17.86 5.28
CA ASP A 111 -2.16 -16.94 4.47
C ASP A 111 -2.92 -15.95 5.36
N PRO A 112 -2.63 -14.62 5.31
CA PRO A 112 -3.26 -13.61 6.17
C PRO A 112 -4.73 -13.30 5.82
N ASN A 113 -5.26 -13.96 4.79
CA ASN A 113 -6.65 -13.83 4.36
C ASN A 113 -7.46 -15.12 4.60
N ASP A 114 -6.93 -16.10 5.33
CA ASP A 114 -7.62 -17.34 5.70
C ASP A 114 -7.59 -17.56 7.21
N GLY A 115 -8.63 -17.06 7.91
CA GLY A 115 -8.71 -17.13 9.38
C GLY A 115 -8.90 -18.53 9.96
N GLN A 116 -8.62 -19.58 9.18
CA GLN A 116 -8.45 -20.97 9.61
C GLN A 116 -7.01 -21.48 9.46
N ASP A 117 -6.07 -20.71 8.90
CA ASP A 117 -4.68 -21.06 8.64
C ASP A 117 -3.75 -20.65 9.80
N TYR A 118 -3.99 -21.22 10.97
CA TYR A 118 -3.23 -20.83 12.16
C TYR A 118 -1.75 -21.27 12.15
N PRO A 119 -0.85 -20.49 12.79
CA PRO A 119 0.52 -20.90 13.00
C PRO A 119 0.61 -22.20 13.82
N ALA A 120 1.57 -23.05 13.48
CA ALA A 120 1.71 -24.38 14.07
C ALA A 120 2.16 -24.33 15.54
N GLU A 121 1.23 -24.16 16.49
CA GLU A 121 1.36 -24.33 17.96
C GLU A 121 2.80 -24.29 18.49
N THR A 122 3.47 -23.14 18.34
CA THR A 122 4.78 -22.93 18.94
C THR A 122 4.55 -22.76 20.44
N THR A 123 5.36 -23.42 21.27
CA THR A 123 5.18 -23.64 22.71
C THR A 123 5.27 -22.41 23.64
N THR A 124 4.84 -21.24 23.17
CA THR A 124 4.78 -19.96 23.87
C THR A 124 3.34 -19.71 24.39
N PRO A 125 3.11 -18.97 25.49
CA PRO A 125 1.77 -18.87 26.08
C PRO A 125 0.82 -18.13 25.12
N LEU A 126 -0.11 -18.90 24.54
CA LEU A 126 -1.05 -18.55 23.47
C LEU A 126 -1.92 -17.31 23.74
N ARG A 127 -2.00 -16.40 22.77
CA ARG A 127 -3.23 -15.65 22.49
C ARG A 127 -4.32 -16.72 22.21
N PRO A 128 -5.43 -16.75 22.94
CA PRO A 128 -6.37 -17.87 22.86
C PRO A 128 -7.06 -17.86 21.50
N ARG A 129 -6.93 -18.96 20.74
CA ARG A 129 -7.68 -19.19 19.49
C ARG A 129 -9.13 -18.71 19.62
N PRO A 130 -9.60 -17.74 18.83
CA PRO A 130 -11.00 -17.38 18.80
C PRO A 130 -11.80 -18.58 18.29
N HIS A 131 -12.80 -18.96 19.08
CA HIS A 131 -13.95 -19.77 18.68
C HIS A 131 -13.78 -21.05 17.83
N GLN A 132 -12.66 -21.76 17.93
CA GLN A 132 -12.70 -23.21 17.84
C GLN A 132 -13.48 -23.73 19.05
N LYS A 133 -14.79 -23.96 18.89
CA LYS A 133 -15.55 -24.82 19.79
C LYS A 133 -14.84 -26.16 19.82
N GLN A 134 -13.90 -26.33 20.75
CA GLN A 134 -13.25 -27.62 20.96
C GLN A 134 -14.39 -28.64 21.12
N PRO A 135 -14.54 -29.62 20.20
CA PRO A 135 -15.48 -30.70 20.43
C PRO A 135 -15.10 -31.32 21.78
N PRO A 136 -16.08 -31.66 22.64
CA PRO A 136 -15.77 -32.17 23.97
C PRO A 136 -14.78 -33.32 23.82
N ARG A 137 -13.62 -33.21 24.47
CA ARG A 137 -12.63 -34.28 24.51
C ARG A 137 -13.35 -35.50 25.06
N CYS A 138 -13.61 -36.48 24.19
CA CYS A 138 -14.06 -37.79 24.62
C CYS A 138 -12.93 -38.35 25.49
N LEU A 139 -13.12 -38.28 26.81
CA LEU A 139 -12.33 -38.99 27.78
C LEU A 139 -12.59 -40.49 27.55
N PHE A 140 -11.76 -41.14 26.74
CA PHE A 140 -11.70 -42.59 26.75
C PHE A 140 -11.12 -43.01 28.11
N LEU A 141 -11.99 -43.60 28.93
CA LEU A 141 -11.66 -44.27 30.18
C LEU A 141 -10.72 -45.45 29.96
#